data_AF-A0A4D4JDA3-F1
#
_entry.id   AF-A0A4D4JDA3-F1
#
_cell.length_a   1.000
_cell.length_b   1.000
_cell.length_c   1.000
_cell.angle_alpha   90.00
_cell.angle_beta   90.00
_cell.angle_gamma   90.00
#
_symmetry.space_group_name_H-M   'P 1'
#
loop_
_entity.id
_entity.type
_entity.pdbx_description
1 polymer ?
#
loop_
_entity_poly.entity_id
_entity_poly.type
_entity_poly.pdbx_seq_one_letter_code
_entity_poly.pdbx_strand_id
1 'polypeptide(L)'
;MFIATFTVPKATCGAVLSIHCAELGTTGVREAVLMAEIGWQNWIRPHPYAPEISRLPYHAGDDPSWDARFAGHPLSRARAWAHHVVRTASVDPRFAALPPFQLPTAEAQSAPPPEPPVEVGSTLTTVLLGLPIGGYLPLWLSNQDVAFVRLVEPESLWTRLGMGSVGRSPLAENWYRETALYSLGSGTLLLPGRYRDDRGGIPVQQVAVAPVSPEEAAAAATEDAVLETFRWLGQVALQASQRDEAVAVTPGGHQMYGRPVVLLKVVDRTSLVLARPAPVGAPLWRDNIPADYEPTADDQWSMVAPASEETMKAGGLLTRFAVSTWSVRPTELALSFGRDHPGGDAAR
;
A
#
# COMPACT_ATOMS: atom_id res chain seq x y z
N MET A 1 5.83 -2.68 -16.53
CA MET A 1 4.69 -3.42 -17.14
C MET A 1 3.66 -2.42 -17.60
N PHE A 2 3.11 -2.57 -18.81
CA PHE A 2 2.10 -1.66 -19.36
C PHE A 2 0.82 -2.42 -19.67
N ILE A 3 -0.32 -1.83 -19.32
CA ILE A 3 -1.64 -2.42 -19.53
C ILE A 3 -2.45 -1.44 -20.38
N ALA A 4 -3.12 -1.96 -21.41
CA ALA A 4 -4.19 -1.23 -22.10
C ALA A 4 -5.48 -2.01 -21.90
N THR A 5 -6.55 -1.29 -21.55
CA THR A 5 -7.84 -1.89 -21.19
C THR A 5 -8.98 -1.11 -21.84
N PHE A 6 -9.89 -1.84 -22.46
CA PHE A 6 -11.20 -1.34 -22.87
C PHE A 6 -12.23 -1.86 -21.88
N THR A 7 -12.93 -0.94 -21.22
CA THR A 7 -14.04 -1.27 -20.31
C THR A 7 -15.32 -0.75 -20.91
N VAL A 8 -16.28 -1.65 -21.15
CA VAL A 8 -17.63 -1.31 -21.63
C VAL A 8 -18.63 -1.67 -20.52
N PRO A 9 -18.99 -0.70 -19.67
CA PRO A 9 -19.92 -0.95 -18.57
C PRO A 9 -21.37 -0.87 -19.04
N LYS A 10 -22.23 -1.67 -18.40
CA LYS A 10 -23.70 -1.67 -18.50
C LYS A 10 -24.31 -1.63 -17.11
N ALA A 11 -25.61 -1.36 -17.01
CA ALA A 11 -26.29 -1.19 -15.73
C ALA A 11 -26.11 -2.37 -14.77
N THR A 12 -26.05 -3.60 -15.30
CA THR A 12 -26.01 -4.84 -14.49
C THR A 12 -24.81 -5.73 -14.78
N CYS A 13 -23.93 -5.35 -15.72
CA CYS A 13 -22.76 -6.13 -16.09
C CYS A 13 -21.73 -5.26 -16.82
N GLY A 14 -20.58 -5.84 -17.20
CA GLY A 14 -19.57 -5.15 -17.99
C GLY A 14 -18.74 -6.12 -18.80
N ALA A 15 -18.07 -5.60 -19.82
CA ALA A 15 -17.07 -6.33 -20.57
C ALA A 15 -15.72 -5.61 -20.42
N VAL A 16 -14.67 -6.38 -20.13
CA VAL A 16 -13.30 -5.88 -20.02
C VAL A 16 -12.44 -6.66 -20.99
N LEU A 17 -11.76 -5.95 -21.88
CA LEU A 17 -10.74 -6.52 -22.76
C LEU A 17 -9.42 -5.83 -22.46
N SER A 18 -8.40 -6.58 -22.06
CA SER A 18 -7.08 -6.04 -21.73
C SER A 18 -5.96 -6.79 -22.42
N ILE A 19 -4.86 -6.07 -22.68
CA ILE A 19 -3.56 -6.65 -23.00
C ILE A 19 -2.55 -6.25 -21.92
N HIS A 20 -1.74 -7.22 -21.51
CA HIS A 20 -0.68 -7.01 -20.54
C HIS A 20 0.66 -7.13 -21.28
N CYS A 21 1.35 -6.00 -21.44
CA CYS A 21 2.65 -5.96 -22.08
C CYS A 21 3.73 -5.92 -20.99
N ALA A 22 4.35 -7.08 -20.74
CA ALA A 22 5.53 -7.16 -19.90
C ALA A 22 6.77 -6.67 -20.64
N GLU A 23 7.68 -6.03 -19.92
CA GLU A 23 9.01 -5.72 -20.44
C GLU A 23 9.83 -7.00 -20.47
N LEU A 24 10.55 -7.23 -21.57
CA LEU A 24 11.34 -8.45 -21.79
C LEU A 24 12.81 -8.04 -21.88
N GLY A 25 13.67 -8.63 -21.06
CA GLY A 25 15.08 -8.27 -20.96
C GLY A 25 15.33 -7.11 -19.98
N THR A 26 16.36 -6.30 -20.25
CA THR A 26 16.70 -5.13 -19.44
C THR A 26 15.57 -4.11 -19.47
N THR A 27 15.08 -3.72 -18.30
CA THR A 27 13.97 -2.77 -18.17
C THR A 27 14.42 -1.31 -18.23
N GLY A 28 13.54 -0.41 -18.64
CA GLY A 28 13.79 1.04 -18.62
C GLY A 28 14.73 1.54 -19.72
N VAL A 29 15.01 0.70 -20.73
CA VAL A 29 15.95 1.06 -21.82
C VAL A 29 15.41 2.20 -22.66
N ARG A 30 14.10 2.24 -22.94
CA ARG A 30 13.47 3.34 -23.67
C ARG A 30 13.63 4.64 -22.88
N GLU A 31 13.33 4.59 -21.59
CA GLU A 31 13.37 5.75 -20.72
C GLU A 31 14.79 6.27 -20.56
N ALA A 32 15.78 5.40 -20.37
CA ALA A 32 17.19 5.77 -20.26
C ALA A 32 17.72 6.43 -21.55
N VAL A 33 17.43 5.85 -22.72
CA VAL A 33 17.84 6.39 -24.03
C VAL A 33 17.21 7.77 -24.26
N LEU A 34 15.90 7.89 -24.03
CA LEU A 34 15.20 9.15 -24.25
C LEU A 34 15.58 10.21 -23.21
N MET A 35 15.83 9.83 -21.96
CA MET A 35 16.28 10.77 -20.92
C MET A 35 17.68 11.32 -21.23
N ALA A 36 18.58 10.50 -21.78
CA ALA A 36 19.90 10.95 -22.23
C ALA A 36 19.82 11.93 -23.41
N GLU A 37 18.86 11.75 -24.32
CA GLU A 37 18.69 12.61 -25.50
C GLU A 37 17.91 13.91 -25.21
N ILE A 38 16.84 13.82 -24.43
CA ILE A 38 15.90 14.93 -24.15
C ILE A 38 16.40 15.80 -23.00
N GLY A 39 17.19 15.22 -22.09
CA GLY A 39 17.67 15.84 -20.87
C GLY A 39 16.61 15.88 -19.77
N TRP A 40 17.06 15.78 -18.52
CA TRP A 40 16.21 15.73 -17.32
C TRP A 40 15.21 16.91 -17.23
N GLN A 41 15.64 18.12 -17.62
CA GLN A 41 14.80 19.33 -17.50
C GLN A 41 13.54 19.28 -18.38
N ASN A 42 13.56 18.47 -19.45
CA ASN A 42 12.45 18.33 -20.39
C ASN A 42 11.73 16.98 -20.26
N TRP A 43 12.10 16.17 -19.25
CA TRP A 43 11.60 14.82 -19.06
C TRP A 43 10.18 14.80 -18.53
N ILE A 44 9.86 15.65 -17.56
CA ILE A 44 8.51 15.79 -16.99
C ILE A 44 7.79 16.91 -17.75
N ARG A 45 6.58 16.61 -18.25
CA ARG A 45 5.75 17.54 -19.01
C ARG A 45 4.36 17.66 -18.39
N PRO A 46 3.62 18.76 -18.63
CA PRO A 46 2.21 18.84 -18.30
C PRO A 46 1.42 17.70 -18.97
N HIS A 47 0.44 17.14 -18.25
CA HIS A 47 -0.34 16.02 -18.74
C HIS A 47 -1.22 16.45 -19.95
N PRO A 48 -1.24 15.71 -21.07
CA PRO A 48 -1.89 16.16 -22.32
C PRO A 48 -3.41 16.28 -22.22
N TYR A 49 -4.03 15.57 -21.28
CA TYR A 49 -5.48 15.57 -21.07
C TYR A 49 -5.92 16.34 -19.81
N ALA A 50 -4.97 16.80 -19.00
CA ALA A 50 -5.24 17.51 -17.75
C ALA A 50 -4.04 18.42 -17.39
N PRO A 51 -3.68 19.38 -18.26
CA PRO A 51 -2.47 20.18 -18.09
C PRO A 51 -2.46 21.02 -16.82
N GLU A 52 -3.64 21.32 -16.26
CA GLU A 52 -3.85 22.02 -14.99
C GLU A 52 -3.53 21.18 -13.75
N ILE A 53 -3.44 19.85 -13.90
CA ILE A 53 -3.16 18.93 -12.78
C ILE A 53 -1.65 18.66 -12.72
N SER A 54 -0.96 19.33 -11.79
CA SER A 54 0.48 19.16 -11.59
C SER A 54 0.89 17.82 -10.95
N ARG A 55 -0.10 17.00 -10.54
CA ARG A 55 0.09 15.75 -9.77
C ARG A 55 0.04 14.47 -10.62
N LEU A 56 -0.33 14.58 -11.90
CA LEU A 56 -0.31 13.45 -12.84
C LEU A 56 0.98 13.53 -13.66
N PRO A 57 2.02 12.75 -13.30
CA PRO A 57 3.27 12.78 -14.04
C PRO A 57 3.02 12.29 -15.47
N TYR A 58 3.41 13.11 -16.43
CA TYR A 58 3.48 12.73 -17.83
C TYR A 58 4.92 12.90 -18.30
N HIS A 59 5.54 11.84 -18.80
CA HIS A 59 6.92 11.90 -19.24
C HIS A 59 7.00 12.12 -20.74
N ALA A 60 8.01 12.87 -21.18
CA ALA A 60 8.32 13.02 -22.60
C ALA A 60 8.60 11.67 -23.29
N GLY A 61 9.06 10.67 -22.52
CA GLY A 61 9.24 9.30 -22.99
C GLY A 61 7.94 8.58 -23.34
N ASP A 62 6.80 9.04 -22.81
CA ASP A 62 5.48 8.48 -23.12
C ASP A 62 4.94 8.96 -24.47
N ASP A 63 5.57 9.92 -25.14
CA ASP A 63 5.05 10.46 -26.41
C ASP A 63 4.91 9.35 -27.49
N PRO A 64 3.76 9.25 -28.18
CA PRO A 64 3.54 8.25 -29.23
C PRO A 64 4.50 8.36 -30.43
N SER A 65 5.11 9.54 -30.66
CA SER A 65 6.09 9.73 -31.74
C SER A 65 7.30 8.80 -31.64
N TRP A 66 7.62 8.30 -30.44
CA TRP A 66 8.71 7.35 -30.21
C TRP A 66 8.36 5.89 -30.54
N ASP A 67 7.08 5.57 -30.78
CA ASP A 67 6.64 4.18 -30.89
C ASP A 67 7.23 3.45 -32.10
N ALA A 68 7.50 4.17 -33.20
CA ALA A 68 8.18 3.58 -34.36
C ALA A 68 9.63 3.17 -34.05
N ARG A 69 10.34 3.97 -33.25
CA ARG A 69 11.72 3.70 -32.84
C ARG A 69 11.80 2.56 -31.83
N PHE A 70 10.81 2.45 -30.95
CA PHE A 70 10.76 1.46 -29.88
C PHE A 70 9.59 0.48 -30.07
N ALA A 71 9.38 -0.04 -31.28
CA ALA A 71 8.22 -0.87 -31.60
C ALA A 71 8.07 -2.12 -30.69
N GLY A 72 9.19 -2.66 -30.20
CA GLY A 72 9.22 -3.78 -29.26
C GLY A 72 8.91 -3.40 -27.80
N HIS A 73 8.92 -2.12 -27.45
CA HIS A 73 8.70 -1.64 -26.10
C HIS A 73 7.25 -1.92 -25.66
N PRO A 74 7.01 -2.31 -24.39
CA PRO A 74 5.69 -2.65 -23.91
C PRO A 74 4.60 -1.59 -24.14
N LEU A 75 4.93 -0.30 -23.95
CA LEU A 75 3.99 0.80 -24.20
C LEU A 75 3.58 0.87 -25.68
N SER A 76 4.55 0.75 -26.60
CA SER A 76 4.31 0.80 -28.05
C SER A 76 3.48 -0.39 -28.51
N ARG A 77 3.74 -1.59 -27.95
CA ARG A 77 2.92 -2.77 -28.22
C ARG A 77 1.49 -2.61 -27.70
N ALA A 78 1.32 -2.08 -26.49
CA ALA A 78 -0.01 -1.83 -25.92
C ALA A 78 -0.81 -0.84 -26.77
N ARG A 79 -0.18 0.24 -27.26
CA ARG A 79 -0.81 1.21 -28.17
C ARG A 79 -1.13 0.61 -29.53
N ALA A 80 -0.19 -0.13 -30.14
CA ALA A 80 -0.41 -0.80 -31.42
C ALA A 80 -1.59 -1.79 -31.33
N TRP A 81 -1.67 -2.55 -30.24
CA TRP A 81 -2.81 -3.42 -29.95
C TRP A 81 -4.10 -2.61 -29.77
N ALA A 82 -4.10 -1.53 -28.99
CA ALA A 82 -5.27 -0.70 -28.79
C ALA A 82 -5.79 -0.12 -30.11
N HIS A 83 -4.92 0.40 -30.97
CA HIS A 83 -5.27 0.88 -32.31
C HIS A 83 -5.77 -0.23 -33.23
N HIS A 84 -5.28 -1.46 -33.07
CA HIS A 84 -5.82 -2.61 -33.78
C HIS A 84 -7.24 -2.91 -33.30
N VAL A 85 -7.44 -3.08 -31.99
CA VAL A 85 -8.73 -3.39 -31.37
C VAL A 85 -9.78 -2.34 -31.72
N VAL A 86 -9.48 -1.05 -31.61
CA VAL A 86 -10.45 0.02 -31.97
C VAL A 86 -10.90 -0.07 -33.43
N ARG A 87 -10.04 -0.53 -34.34
CA ARG A 87 -10.37 -0.66 -35.76
C ARG A 87 -11.11 -1.94 -36.10
N THR A 88 -10.91 -3.02 -35.36
CA THR A 88 -11.36 -4.36 -35.76
C THR A 88 -12.39 -4.99 -34.83
N ALA A 89 -12.44 -4.58 -33.57
CA ALA A 89 -13.37 -5.14 -32.61
C ALA A 89 -14.79 -4.60 -32.84
N SER A 90 -15.77 -5.47 -32.67
CA SER A 90 -17.17 -5.12 -32.59
C SER A 90 -17.75 -5.59 -31.25
N VAL A 91 -18.73 -4.85 -30.75
CA VAL A 91 -19.49 -5.22 -29.56
C VAL A 91 -20.74 -5.96 -30.01
N ASP A 92 -21.05 -7.12 -29.40
CA ASP A 92 -22.28 -7.87 -29.70
C ASP A 92 -23.49 -6.93 -29.55
N PRO A 93 -24.36 -6.81 -30.58
CA PRO A 93 -25.50 -5.89 -30.53
C PRO A 93 -26.43 -6.12 -29.33
N ARG A 94 -26.57 -7.36 -28.85
CA ARG A 94 -27.39 -7.68 -27.67
C ARG A 94 -26.79 -7.12 -26.39
N PHE A 95 -25.45 -7.18 -26.26
CA PHE A 95 -24.76 -6.54 -25.16
C PHE A 95 -24.84 -5.02 -25.29
N ALA A 96 -24.62 -4.47 -26.49
CA ALA A 96 -24.71 -3.04 -26.75
C ALA A 96 -26.11 -2.45 -26.44
N ALA A 97 -27.18 -3.24 -26.60
CA ALA A 97 -28.56 -2.85 -26.29
C ALA A 97 -28.91 -2.85 -24.79
N LEU A 98 -28.07 -3.41 -23.92
CA LEU A 98 -28.33 -3.38 -22.47
C LEU A 98 -28.36 -1.94 -21.93
N PRO A 99 -29.12 -1.67 -20.85
CA PRO A 99 -29.20 -0.34 -20.27
C PRO A 99 -27.81 0.23 -19.92
N PRO A 100 -27.57 1.53 -20.16
CA PRO A 100 -26.28 2.15 -19.90
C PRO A 100 -25.95 2.12 -18.41
N PHE A 101 -24.66 2.01 -18.09
CA PHE A 101 -24.18 2.26 -16.75
C PHE A 101 -24.47 3.72 -16.36
N GLN A 102 -25.11 3.92 -15.21
CA GLN A 102 -25.36 5.25 -14.67
C GLN A 102 -24.22 5.60 -13.72
N LEU A 103 -23.45 6.62 -14.08
CA LEU A 103 -22.58 7.28 -13.11
C LEU A 103 -23.48 7.92 -12.04
N PRO A 104 -23.13 7.80 -10.74
CA PRO A 104 -23.76 8.65 -9.74
C PRO A 104 -23.59 10.11 -10.19
N THR A 105 -24.69 10.81 -10.43
CA THR A 105 -24.65 12.21 -10.86
C THR A 105 -23.93 13.03 -9.79
N ALA A 106 -23.04 13.94 -10.20
CA ALA A 106 -22.22 14.76 -9.28
C ALA A 106 -23.04 15.64 -8.31
N GLU A 107 -24.36 15.77 -8.50
CA GLU A 107 -25.27 16.39 -7.53
C GLU A 107 -25.51 15.52 -6.27
N ALA A 108 -25.02 14.29 -6.24
CA ALA A 108 -25.02 13.40 -5.07
C ALA A 108 -23.63 13.25 -4.40
N GLN A 109 -22.73 14.22 -4.59
CA GLN A 109 -21.48 14.35 -3.82
C GLN A 109 -21.54 15.50 -2.79
N SER A 110 -22.74 15.79 -2.26
CA SER A 110 -22.76 16.07 -0.82
C SER A 110 -22.37 14.75 -0.15
N ALA A 111 -21.38 14.78 0.74
CA ALA A 111 -21.06 13.61 1.57
C ALA A 111 -22.39 13.02 2.05
N PRO A 112 -22.65 11.71 1.84
CA PRO A 112 -23.89 11.13 2.35
C PRO A 112 -23.99 11.52 3.82
N PRO A 113 -25.19 11.91 4.31
CA PRO A 113 -25.38 12.08 5.74
C PRO A 113 -24.80 10.84 6.41
N PRO A 114 -24.00 10.98 7.49
CA PRO A 114 -23.29 9.86 8.08
C PRO A 114 -24.26 8.70 8.23
N GLU A 115 -23.95 7.57 7.60
CA GLU A 115 -24.78 6.38 7.76
C GLU A 115 -24.93 6.13 9.26
N PRO A 116 -26.14 5.74 9.71
CA PRO A 116 -26.36 5.46 11.13
C PRO A 116 -25.32 4.45 11.63
N PRO A 117 -24.97 4.51 12.93
CA PRO A 117 -24.03 3.55 13.55
C PRO A 117 -24.43 2.12 13.19
N VAL A 118 -23.45 1.20 13.10
CA VAL A 118 -23.71 -0.21 12.74
C VAL A 118 -24.87 -0.78 13.56
N GLU A 119 -25.91 -1.27 12.89
CA GLU A 119 -27.10 -1.87 13.50
C GLU A 119 -27.15 -3.37 13.24
N VAL A 120 -28.04 -4.06 13.97
CA VAL A 120 -28.32 -5.48 13.71
C VAL A 120 -28.88 -5.61 12.29
N GLY A 121 -28.19 -6.38 11.44
CA GLY A 121 -28.56 -6.57 10.03
C GLY A 121 -27.69 -5.79 9.04
N SER A 122 -26.77 -4.93 9.51
CA SER A 122 -25.78 -4.27 8.64
C SER A 122 -24.84 -5.29 8.00
N THR A 123 -24.49 -5.05 6.73
CA THR A 123 -23.44 -5.80 6.03
C THR A 123 -22.08 -5.23 6.40
N LEU A 124 -21.18 -6.10 6.87
CA LEU A 124 -19.83 -5.71 7.25
C LEU A 124 -18.80 -6.36 6.34
N THR A 125 -17.83 -5.57 5.90
CA THR A 125 -16.67 -6.04 5.13
C THR A 125 -15.48 -6.19 6.07
N THR A 126 -14.76 -7.31 5.97
CA THR A 126 -13.46 -7.45 6.64
C THR A 126 -12.43 -6.64 5.88
N VAL A 127 -11.74 -5.74 6.58
CA VAL A 127 -10.67 -4.91 6.02
C VAL A 127 -9.37 -5.15 6.77
N LEU A 128 -8.25 -5.02 6.06
CA LEU A 128 -6.91 -5.06 6.66
C LEU A 128 -6.44 -3.65 7.01
N LEU A 129 -5.77 -3.49 8.15
CA LEU A 129 -5.39 -2.19 8.68
C LEU A 129 -4.00 -1.75 8.18
N GLY A 130 -3.91 -0.50 7.71
CA GLY A 130 -2.65 0.18 7.39
C GLY A 130 -2.00 0.83 8.61
N LEU A 131 -0.98 1.66 8.37
CA LEU A 131 -0.38 2.49 9.41
C LEU A 131 -1.30 3.67 9.78
N PRO A 132 -1.58 3.90 11.08
CA PRO A 132 -2.25 5.12 11.52
C PRO A 132 -1.28 6.30 11.40
N ILE A 133 -1.63 7.33 10.63
CA ILE A 133 -0.79 8.51 10.39
C ILE A 133 -1.64 9.76 10.47
N GLY A 134 -1.25 10.72 11.32
CA GLY A 134 -1.90 12.02 11.41
C GLY A 134 -3.38 11.97 11.81
N GLY A 135 -3.80 10.91 12.51
CA GLY A 135 -5.20 10.66 12.85
C GLY A 135 -6.01 9.95 11.74
N TYR A 136 -5.36 9.47 10.69
CA TYR A 136 -6.00 8.76 9.58
C TYR A 136 -5.55 7.30 9.53
N LEU A 137 -6.42 6.42 9.04
CA LEU A 137 -6.17 4.99 8.93
C LEU A 137 -6.52 4.48 7.53
N PRO A 138 -5.57 3.90 6.79
CA PRO A 138 -5.85 3.16 5.57
C PRO A 138 -6.57 1.84 5.88
N LEU A 139 -7.65 1.56 5.16
CA LEU A 139 -8.45 0.33 5.24
C LEU A 139 -8.37 -0.39 3.89
N TRP A 140 -7.65 -1.51 3.86
CA TRP A 140 -7.46 -2.29 2.64
C TRP A 140 -8.61 -3.27 2.44
N LEU A 141 -9.36 -3.05 1.36
CA LEU A 141 -10.48 -3.89 0.90
C LEU A 141 -9.98 -5.01 -0.02
N SER A 142 -8.91 -4.74 -0.78
CA SER A 142 -8.20 -5.71 -1.60
C SER A 142 -6.71 -5.33 -1.70
N ASN A 143 -5.95 -5.89 -2.64
CA ASN A 143 -4.58 -5.45 -2.92
C ASN A 143 -4.51 -4.09 -3.65
N GLN A 144 -5.59 -3.72 -4.35
CA GLN A 144 -5.63 -2.52 -5.21
C GLN A 144 -6.64 -1.50 -4.71
N ASP A 145 -7.44 -1.85 -3.70
CA ASP A 145 -8.53 -1.03 -3.20
C ASP A 145 -8.31 -0.70 -1.73
N VAL A 146 -8.20 0.60 -1.46
CA VAL A 146 -7.92 1.17 -0.15
C VAL A 146 -8.87 2.34 0.09
N ALA A 147 -9.63 2.25 1.18
CA ALA A 147 -10.38 3.36 1.71
C ALA A 147 -9.57 4.08 2.80
N PHE A 148 -9.87 5.35 3.05
CA PHE A 148 -9.26 6.12 4.13
C PHE A 148 -10.34 6.61 5.07
N VAL A 149 -10.04 6.52 6.36
CA VAL A 149 -10.90 7.07 7.40
C VAL A 149 -10.11 7.96 8.35
N ARG A 150 -10.73 9.05 8.81
CA ARG A 150 -10.25 9.87 9.92
C ARG A 150 -10.78 9.30 11.22
N LEU A 151 -9.89 9.10 12.19
CA LEU A 151 -10.22 8.65 13.53
C LEU A 151 -10.75 9.84 14.33
N VAL A 152 -11.91 9.69 14.97
CA VAL A 152 -12.44 10.73 15.87
C VAL A 152 -11.62 10.80 17.16
N GLU A 153 -11.23 9.64 17.70
CA GLU A 153 -10.41 9.50 18.90
C GLU A 153 -9.20 8.60 18.60
N PRO A 154 -8.14 9.15 17.97
CA PRO A 154 -7.01 8.35 17.49
C PRO A 154 -6.30 7.58 18.62
N GLU A 155 -6.15 8.18 19.81
CA GLU A 155 -5.47 7.55 20.97
C GLU A 155 -6.05 6.17 21.34
N SER A 156 -7.36 6.00 21.21
CA SER A 156 -8.05 4.74 21.50
C SER A 156 -7.56 3.59 20.60
N LEU A 157 -7.16 3.89 19.36
CA LEU A 157 -6.62 2.92 18.41
C LEU A 157 -5.15 2.62 18.69
N TRP A 158 -4.33 3.64 18.96
CA TRP A 158 -2.88 3.51 19.18
C TRP A 158 -2.52 2.55 20.31
N THR A 159 -3.35 2.50 21.35
CA THR A 159 -3.18 1.62 22.52
C THR A 159 -3.52 0.16 22.25
N ARG A 160 -4.13 -0.18 21.11
CA ARG A 160 -4.51 -1.56 20.78
C ARG A 160 -3.84 -2.11 19.53
N LEU A 161 -3.74 -1.30 18.49
CA LEU A 161 -3.14 -1.71 17.22
C LEU A 161 -1.69 -2.15 17.45
N GLY A 162 -1.32 -3.30 16.91
CA GLY A 162 -0.01 -3.93 17.07
C GLY A 162 0.29 -4.47 18.47
N MET A 163 -0.59 -4.28 19.46
CA MET A 163 -0.41 -4.77 20.82
C MET A 163 -0.80 -6.26 20.97
N GLY A 164 -1.21 -6.91 19.89
CA GLY A 164 -1.56 -8.34 19.89
C GLY A 164 -2.96 -8.66 20.43
N SER A 165 -3.78 -7.63 20.66
CA SER A 165 -5.15 -7.77 21.17
C SER A 165 -6.23 -7.74 20.08
N VAL A 166 -5.89 -7.24 18.88
CA VAL A 166 -6.82 -7.12 17.75
C VAL A 166 -6.82 -8.40 16.92
N GLY A 167 -8.00 -8.78 16.42
CA GLY A 167 -8.18 -9.90 15.51
C GLY A 167 -7.28 -9.80 14.29
N ARG A 168 -6.86 -10.95 13.76
CA ARG A 168 -5.92 -11.01 12.64
C ARG A 168 -6.41 -11.97 11.56
N SER A 169 -6.06 -11.67 10.31
CA SER A 169 -6.26 -12.53 9.15
C SER A 169 -4.91 -13.06 8.68
N PRO A 170 -4.81 -14.35 8.29
CA PRO A 170 -3.61 -14.89 7.67
C PRO A 170 -3.36 -14.24 6.30
N LEU A 171 -2.10 -13.95 5.99
CA LEU A 171 -1.65 -13.43 4.70
C LEU A 171 -0.81 -14.46 3.92
N ALA A 172 0.11 -15.10 4.62
CA ALA A 172 0.99 -16.18 4.14
C ALA A 172 1.32 -17.08 5.34
N GLU A 173 1.81 -18.30 5.11
CA GLU A 173 2.01 -19.41 6.10
C GLU A 173 1.86 -19.01 7.58
N ASN A 174 2.80 -18.21 8.12
CA ASN A 174 2.87 -17.81 9.53
C ASN A 174 2.77 -16.30 9.76
N TRP A 175 2.26 -15.56 8.79
CA TRP A 175 2.16 -14.11 8.81
C TRP A 175 0.73 -13.64 8.76
N TYR A 176 0.43 -12.66 9.61
CA TYR A 176 -0.91 -12.20 9.89
C TYR A 176 -0.96 -10.67 9.88
N ARG A 177 -2.10 -10.11 9.50
CA ARG A 177 -2.37 -8.67 9.60
C ARG A 177 -3.62 -8.43 10.42
N GLU A 178 -3.59 -7.39 11.23
CA GLU A 178 -4.72 -7.00 12.05
C GLU A 178 -5.88 -6.55 11.16
N THR A 179 -7.09 -6.96 11.55
CA THR A 179 -8.31 -6.74 10.78
C THR A 179 -9.33 -5.92 11.56
N ALA A 180 -10.21 -5.27 10.81
CA ALA A 180 -11.43 -4.70 11.33
C ALA A 180 -12.63 -5.15 10.49
N LEU A 181 -13.82 -4.96 11.03
CA LEU A 181 -15.06 -5.03 10.29
C LEU A 181 -15.56 -3.60 10.04
N TYR A 182 -15.93 -3.30 8.81
CA TYR A 182 -16.33 -1.96 8.39
C TYR A 182 -17.52 -2.03 7.44
N SER A 183 -18.55 -1.23 7.70
CA SER A 183 -19.57 -0.90 6.69
C SER A 183 -19.08 0.31 5.90
N LEU A 184 -18.97 0.19 4.58
CA LEU A 184 -18.46 1.24 3.73
C LEU A 184 -19.34 2.49 3.83
N GLY A 185 -18.75 3.63 4.22
CA GLY A 185 -19.49 4.88 4.42
C GLY A 185 -20.03 5.08 5.84
N SER A 186 -19.95 4.05 6.69
CA SER A 186 -20.37 4.16 8.09
C SER A 186 -19.40 4.96 8.94
N GLY A 187 -19.93 5.57 10.00
CA GLY A 187 -19.14 6.28 11.00
C GLY A 187 -18.46 5.36 12.03
N THR A 188 -18.40 4.04 11.79
CA THR A 188 -17.99 3.07 12.81
C THR A 188 -17.11 1.96 12.24
N LEU A 189 -15.92 1.81 12.82
CA LEU A 189 -15.01 0.70 12.60
C LEU A 189 -15.08 -0.26 13.79
N LEU A 190 -15.27 -1.54 13.54
CA LEU A 190 -15.32 -2.56 14.59
C LEU A 190 -14.00 -3.33 14.65
N LEU A 191 -13.35 -3.30 15.81
CA LEU A 191 -12.11 -4.01 16.09
C LEU A 191 -12.38 -5.24 16.96
N PRO A 192 -12.56 -6.42 16.35
CA PRO A 192 -12.74 -7.65 17.11
C PRO A 192 -11.46 -7.98 17.89
N GLY A 193 -11.62 -8.57 19.07
CA GLY A 193 -10.52 -9.09 19.86
C GLY A 193 -9.93 -10.36 19.25
N ARG A 194 -8.63 -10.57 19.47
CA ARG A 194 -7.93 -11.79 19.05
C ARG A 194 -8.37 -13.03 19.83
N TYR A 195 -8.75 -12.85 21.10
CA TYR A 195 -9.09 -13.91 22.03
C TYR A 195 -10.51 -13.73 22.56
N ARG A 196 -11.10 -14.83 23.02
CA ARG A 196 -12.39 -14.79 23.71
C ARG A 196 -12.21 -14.23 25.12
N ASP A 197 -13.23 -13.57 25.63
CA ASP A 197 -13.34 -13.17 27.03
C ASP A 197 -13.72 -14.36 27.93
N ASP A 198 -13.77 -14.12 29.24
CA ASP A 198 -14.13 -15.14 30.25
C ASP A 198 -15.54 -15.72 30.08
N ARG A 199 -16.40 -15.04 29.30
CA ARG A 199 -17.76 -15.48 28.98
C ARG A 199 -17.81 -16.23 27.65
N GLY A 200 -16.67 -16.43 26.99
CA GLY A 200 -16.55 -17.08 25.70
C GLY A 200 -16.93 -16.19 24.52
N GLY A 201 -17.24 -14.91 24.72
CA GLY A 201 -17.53 -13.95 23.64
C GLY A 201 -16.25 -13.42 23.00
N ILE A 202 -16.33 -12.90 21.77
CA ILE A 202 -15.22 -12.12 21.17
C ILE A 202 -15.50 -10.65 21.50
N PRO A 203 -14.66 -9.98 22.32
CA PRO A 203 -14.87 -8.57 22.63
C PRO A 203 -14.72 -7.75 21.35
N VAL A 204 -15.63 -6.83 21.09
CA VAL A 204 -15.56 -5.92 19.93
C VAL A 204 -15.50 -4.50 20.46
N GLN A 205 -14.48 -3.75 20.04
CA GLN A 205 -14.45 -2.31 20.27
C GLN A 205 -15.00 -1.59 19.06
N GLN A 206 -15.80 -0.56 19.30
CA GLN A 206 -16.24 0.38 18.28
C GLN A 206 -15.30 1.57 18.28
N VAL A 207 -14.83 1.95 17.09
CA VAL A 207 -14.03 3.16 16.88
C VAL A 207 -14.83 4.07 15.98
N ALA A 208 -15.09 5.27 16.45
CA ALA A 208 -15.76 6.30 15.66
C ALA A 208 -14.81 6.82 14.58
N VAL A 209 -15.27 6.80 13.34
CA VAL A 209 -14.49 7.18 12.17
C VAL A 209 -15.31 8.05 11.22
N ALA A 210 -14.63 8.80 10.36
CA ALA A 210 -15.26 9.52 9.25
C ALA A 210 -14.57 9.11 7.94
N PRO A 211 -15.31 8.68 6.89
CA PRO A 211 -14.73 8.47 5.57
C PRO A 211 -14.10 9.77 5.04
N VAL A 212 -12.93 9.67 4.43
CA VAL A 212 -12.22 10.83 3.84
C VAL A 212 -11.61 10.47 2.49
N SER A 213 -11.21 11.48 1.73
CA SER A 213 -10.53 11.27 0.46
C SER A 213 -9.06 10.85 0.66
N PRO A 214 -8.45 10.14 -0.31
CA PRO A 214 -7.02 9.84 -0.28
C PRO A 214 -6.14 11.10 -0.20
N GLU A 215 -6.56 12.21 -0.80
CA GLU A 215 -5.81 13.47 -0.77
C GLU A 215 -5.80 14.10 0.63
N GLU A 216 -6.92 14.04 1.36
CA GLU A 216 -6.99 14.52 2.74
C GLU A 216 -6.06 13.69 3.64
N ALA A 217 -6.14 12.36 3.55
CA ALA A 217 -5.27 11.47 4.32
C ALA A 217 -3.78 11.65 3.97
N ALA A 218 -3.45 11.87 2.69
CA ALA A 218 -2.09 12.15 2.26
C ALA A 218 -1.58 13.50 2.77
N ALA A 219 -2.43 14.53 2.82
CA ALA A 219 -2.06 15.84 3.35
C ALA A 219 -1.80 15.80 4.88
N ALA A 220 -2.46 14.89 5.59
CA ALA A 220 -2.25 14.68 7.02
C ALA A 220 -0.95 13.93 7.37
N ALA A 221 -0.31 13.29 6.39
CA ALA A 221 0.99 12.63 6.54
C ALA A 221 2.15 13.63 6.56
N THR A 222 2.09 14.60 7.47
CA THR A 222 3.16 15.57 7.72
C THR A 222 4.41 14.88 8.28
N GLU A 223 5.56 15.56 8.23
CA GLU A 223 6.80 14.99 8.76
C GLU A 223 6.70 14.59 10.24
N ASP A 224 6.05 15.42 11.05
CA ASP A 224 5.82 15.16 12.47
C ASP A 224 4.87 13.97 12.69
N ALA A 225 3.77 13.90 11.93
CA ALA A 225 2.81 12.80 12.02
C ALA A 225 3.46 11.46 11.63
N VAL A 226 4.27 11.47 10.57
CA VAL A 226 5.04 10.29 10.14
C VAL A 226 6.05 9.91 11.21
N LEU A 227 6.78 10.88 11.77
CA LEU A 227 7.74 10.62 12.85
C LEU A 227 7.08 10.01 14.09
N GLU A 228 5.91 10.51 14.48
CA GLU A 228 5.11 9.97 15.59
C GLU A 228 4.70 8.52 15.33
N THR A 229 4.18 8.20 14.14
CA THR A 229 3.83 6.83 13.76
C THR A 229 5.03 5.89 13.87
N PHE A 230 6.20 6.30 13.40
CA PHE A 230 7.40 5.45 13.47
C PHE A 230 7.98 5.35 14.89
N ARG A 231 7.74 6.32 15.79
CA ARG A 231 8.02 6.15 17.23
C ARG A 231 7.09 5.13 17.86
N TRP A 232 5.81 5.18 17.54
CA TRP A 232 4.85 4.17 17.97
C TRP A 232 5.19 2.78 17.43
N LEU A 233 5.66 2.66 16.18
CA LEU A 233 6.12 1.38 15.63
C LEU A 233 7.21 0.74 16.49
N GLY A 234 8.12 1.53 17.06
CA GLY A 234 9.11 1.03 18.01
C GLY A 234 8.49 0.37 19.24
N GLN A 235 7.38 0.93 19.75
CA GLN A 235 6.61 0.33 20.84
C GLN A 235 5.92 -0.97 20.39
N VAL A 236 5.36 -0.97 19.18
CA VAL A 236 4.76 -2.18 18.59
C VAL A 236 5.80 -3.29 18.47
N ALA A 237 7.01 -2.99 18.01
CA ALA A 237 8.09 -3.95 17.87
C ALA A 237 8.53 -4.53 19.22
N LEU A 238 8.66 -3.69 20.25
CA LEU A 238 8.93 -4.13 21.62
C LEU A 238 7.82 -5.05 22.15
N GLN A 239 6.56 -4.70 21.93
CA GLN A 239 5.43 -5.50 22.38
C GLN A 239 5.34 -6.83 21.63
N ALA A 240 5.62 -6.83 20.32
CA ALA A 240 5.68 -8.05 19.52
C ALA A 240 6.79 -8.99 20.00
N SER A 241 7.97 -8.48 20.34
CA SER A 241 9.08 -9.33 20.82
C SER A 241 8.77 -10.00 22.15
N GLN A 242 7.99 -9.36 23.04
CA GLN A 242 7.51 -9.98 24.29
C GLN A 242 6.56 -11.17 24.05
N ARG A 243 6.04 -11.32 22.83
CA ARG A 243 5.16 -12.43 22.40
C ARG A 243 5.86 -13.42 21.47
N ASP A 244 7.19 -13.31 21.34
CA ASP A 244 8.02 -14.02 20.37
C ASP A 244 7.51 -13.83 18.93
N GLU A 245 7.00 -12.63 18.60
CA GLU A 245 6.56 -12.24 17.27
C GLU A 245 7.56 -11.25 16.64
N ALA A 246 7.78 -11.39 15.33
CA ALA A 246 8.41 -10.39 14.48
C ALA A 246 7.36 -9.42 13.92
N VAL A 247 7.78 -8.19 13.63
CA VAL A 247 6.98 -7.19 12.93
C VAL A 247 7.60 -6.92 11.57
N ALA A 248 6.80 -7.02 10.51
CA ALA A 248 7.18 -6.59 9.19
C ALA A 248 6.36 -5.35 8.80
N VAL A 249 7.05 -4.33 8.30
CA VAL A 249 6.45 -3.18 7.62
C VAL A 249 6.55 -3.43 6.13
N THR A 250 5.42 -3.59 5.46
CA THR A 250 5.33 -3.89 4.02
C THR A 250 4.28 -2.99 3.38
N PRO A 251 4.20 -2.91 2.04
CA PRO A 251 2.99 -2.49 1.37
C PRO A 251 1.75 -3.17 1.97
N GLY A 252 0.67 -2.41 2.01
CA GLY A 252 -0.63 -2.88 2.45
C GLY A 252 -1.27 -3.85 1.45
N GLY A 253 -2.56 -4.13 1.65
CA GLY A 253 -3.31 -5.10 0.85
C GLY A 253 -3.39 -6.50 1.50
N HIS A 254 -3.93 -7.46 0.75
CA HIS A 254 -4.20 -8.82 1.18
C HIS A 254 -3.09 -9.83 0.85
N GLN A 255 -2.00 -9.39 0.23
CA GLN A 255 -0.84 -10.24 -0.09
C GLN A 255 0.39 -9.79 0.68
N MET A 256 1.19 -10.77 1.10
CA MET A 256 2.42 -10.55 1.85
C MET A 256 3.67 -10.35 0.96
N TYR A 257 3.53 -10.42 -0.37
CA TYR A 257 4.66 -10.41 -1.31
C TYR A 257 5.15 -9.00 -1.70
N GLY A 258 4.77 -7.99 -0.93
CA GLY A 258 5.17 -6.60 -1.17
C GLY A 258 6.62 -6.37 -0.78
N ARG A 259 7.48 -6.13 -1.77
CA ARG A 259 8.64 -5.27 -1.57
C ARG A 259 8.17 -3.82 -1.72
N PRO A 260 8.71 -2.88 -0.93
CA PRO A 260 9.80 -3.06 0.03
C PRO A 260 9.34 -3.63 1.39
N VAL A 261 10.26 -4.11 2.22
CA VAL A 261 9.99 -4.64 3.57
C VAL A 261 11.04 -4.18 4.58
N VAL A 262 10.59 -3.79 5.78
CA VAL A 262 11.44 -3.75 6.97
C VAL A 262 10.97 -4.81 7.96
N LEU A 263 11.88 -5.66 8.41
CA LEU A 263 11.64 -6.69 9.43
C LEU A 263 12.30 -6.28 10.75
N LEU A 264 11.53 -6.31 11.83
CA LEU A 264 11.92 -6.01 13.20
C LEU A 264 11.71 -7.28 14.03
N LYS A 265 12.78 -7.86 14.58
CA LYS A 265 12.66 -9.06 15.43
C LYS A 265 13.77 -9.17 16.46
N VAL A 266 13.60 -10.06 17.43
CA VAL A 266 14.65 -10.49 18.36
C VAL A 266 15.08 -11.91 17.99
N VAL A 267 16.39 -12.13 17.82
CA VAL A 267 17.00 -13.45 17.59
C VAL A 267 18.14 -13.61 18.59
N ASP A 268 18.13 -14.66 19.40
CA ASP A 268 19.20 -14.97 20.37
C ASP A 268 19.63 -13.75 21.21
N ARG A 269 18.66 -13.04 21.79
CA ARG A 269 18.85 -11.79 22.57
C ARG A 269 19.47 -10.63 21.79
N THR A 270 19.42 -10.67 20.46
CA THR A 270 19.85 -9.60 19.57
C THR A 270 18.62 -8.99 18.90
N SER A 271 18.47 -7.67 19.00
CA SER A 271 17.52 -6.92 18.18
C SER A 271 18.06 -6.83 16.76
N LEU A 272 17.23 -7.20 15.79
CA LEU A 272 17.53 -7.16 14.37
C LEU A 272 16.54 -6.24 13.67
N VAL A 273 17.07 -5.30 12.89
CA VAL A 273 16.31 -4.52 11.91
C VAL A 273 16.87 -4.86 10.54
N LEU A 274 16.05 -5.45 9.66
CA LEU A 274 16.43 -5.80 8.30
C LEU A 274 15.57 -5.00 7.32
N ALA A 275 16.19 -4.35 6.35
CA ALA A 275 15.52 -3.60 5.30
C ALA A 275 15.83 -4.18 3.92
N ARG A 276 14.81 -4.31 3.08
CA ARG A 276 14.93 -4.77 1.69
C ARG A 276 13.96 -3.99 0.79
N PRO A 277 14.41 -3.32 -0.28
CA PRO A 277 15.80 -3.22 -0.72
C PRO A 277 16.66 -2.43 0.28
N ALA A 278 17.98 -2.53 0.16
CA ALA A 278 18.89 -1.80 1.03
C ALA A 278 18.61 -0.28 0.97
N PRO A 279 18.49 0.41 2.13
CA PRO A 279 18.10 1.81 2.19
C PRO A 279 19.28 2.76 1.94
N VAL A 280 19.78 2.77 0.70
CA VAL A 280 20.96 3.56 0.31
C VAL A 280 20.69 5.05 0.46
N GLY A 281 21.63 5.76 1.09
CA GLY A 281 21.53 7.20 1.36
C GLY A 281 20.70 7.57 2.59
N ALA A 282 20.03 6.62 3.24
CA ALA A 282 19.30 6.88 4.49
C ALA A 282 20.28 7.29 5.63
N PRO A 283 19.96 8.35 6.39
CA PRO A 283 20.65 8.65 7.64
C PRO A 283 20.65 7.43 8.58
N LEU A 284 21.71 7.26 9.38
CA LEU A 284 21.95 6.13 10.30
C LEU A 284 22.22 4.77 9.64
N TRP A 285 21.72 4.53 8.42
CA TRP A 285 22.06 3.35 7.62
C TRP A 285 23.36 3.55 6.84
N ARG A 286 23.63 4.79 6.38
CA ARG A 286 24.80 5.15 5.57
C ARG A 286 26.14 4.72 6.16
N ASP A 287 26.33 4.83 7.47
CA ASP A 287 27.61 4.44 8.09
C ASP A 287 27.89 2.94 7.95
N ASN A 288 26.84 2.17 7.66
CA ASN A 288 26.91 0.73 7.47
C ASN A 288 26.75 0.32 6.01
N ILE A 289 26.48 1.23 5.06
CA ILE A 289 26.29 0.92 3.63
C ILE A 289 27.28 1.76 2.80
N PRO A 290 28.15 1.14 1.98
CA PRO A 290 29.08 1.89 1.12
C PRO A 290 28.37 2.93 0.25
N ALA A 291 28.97 4.11 0.08
CA ALA A 291 28.34 5.22 -0.65
C ALA A 291 28.20 4.97 -2.16
N ASP A 292 29.01 4.06 -2.70
CA ASP A 292 29.03 3.61 -4.09
C ASP A 292 28.23 2.31 -4.31
N TYR A 293 27.51 1.84 -3.29
CA TYR A 293 26.70 0.64 -3.39
C TYR A 293 25.42 0.90 -4.20
N GLU A 294 25.24 0.17 -5.30
CA GLU A 294 24.01 0.16 -6.09
C GLU A 294 23.12 -1.01 -5.66
N PRO A 295 22.00 -0.75 -4.94
CA PRO A 295 21.17 -1.80 -4.39
C PRO A 295 20.27 -2.40 -5.48
N THR A 296 20.21 -3.72 -5.53
CA THR A 296 19.18 -4.45 -6.27
C THR A 296 17.91 -4.58 -5.44
N ALA A 297 16.81 -4.95 -6.08
CA ALA A 297 15.53 -5.16 -5.39
C ALA A 297 15.59 -6.27 -4.32
N ASP A 298 16.57 -7.19 -4.43
CA ASP A 298 16.71 -8.40 -3.61
C ASP A 298 17.68 -8.18 -2.45
N ASP A 299 18.51 -7.14 -2.53
CA ASP A 299 19.52 -6.85 -1.53
C ASP A 299 18.90 -6.49 -0.19
N GLN A 300 19.36 -7.18 0.85
CA GLN A 300 18.95 -6.94 2.22
C GLN A 300 20.09 -6.32 3.00
N TRP A 301 19.77 -5.36 3.86
CA TRP A 301 20.71 -4.81 4.81
C TRP A 301 20.18 -4.96 6.23
N SER A 302 21.04 -5.36 7.16
CA SER A 302 20.65 -5.56 8.55
C SER A 302 21.48 -4.73 9.51
N MET A 303 20.81 -4.18 10.51
CA MET A 303 21.43 -3.62 11.72
C MET A 303 21.11 -4.54 12.90
N VAL A 304 22.12 -4.81 13.71
CA VAL A 304 22.00 -5.66 14.90
C VAL A 304 22.53 -4.94 16.13
N ALA A 305 21.87 -5.16 17.26
CA ALA A 305 22.30 -4.66 18.56
C ALA A 305 21.82 -5.61 19.67
N PRO A 306 22.42 -5.61 20.87
CA PRO A 306 21.84 -6.31 22.02
C PRO A 306 20.37 -5.92 22.21
N ALA A 307 19.50 -6.90 22.44
CA ALA A 307 18.08 -6.64 22.62
C ALA A 307 17.84 -5.92 23.96
N SER A 308 17.31 -4.71 23.87
CA SER A 308 16.88 -3.90 25.00
C SER A 308 15.62 -3.14 24.61
N GLU A 309 14.93 -2.56 25.59
CA GLU A 309 13.79 -1.69 25.34
C GLU A 309 14.16 -0.53 24.39
N GLU A 310 15.34 0.05 24.59
CA GLU A 310 15.86 1.13 23.76
C GLU A 310 16.12 0.69 22.32
N THR A 311 16.79 -0.44 22.10
CA THR A 311 17.11 -0.92 20.74
C THR A 311 15.87 -1.37 19.99
N MET A 312 14.88 -1.97 20.67
CA MET A 312 13.59 -2.30 20.06
C MET A 312 12.82 -1.05 19.63
N LYS A 313 12.78 -0.02 20.48
CA LYS A 313 12.12 1.26 20.15
C LYS A 313 12.83 1.99 19.01
N ALA A 314 14.17 1.97 18.98
CA ALA A 314 14.97 2.57 17.92
C ALA A 314 14.67 1.95 16.54
N GLY A 315 14.28 0.67 16.49
CA GLY A 315 13.90 -0.01 15.24
C GLY A 315 12.77 0.68 14.47
N GLY A 316 11.82 1.32 15.17
CA GLY A 316 10.78 2.10 14.52
C GLY A 316 11.32 3.31 13.74
N LEU A 317 12.30 4.02 14.31
CA LEU A 317 12.96 5.15 13.62
C LEU A 317 13.87 4.69 12.49
N LEU A 318 14.59 3.58 12.67
CA LEU A 318 15.39 2.98 11.59
C LEU A 318 14.49 2.60 10.39
N THR A 319 13.29 2.09 10.67
CA THR A 319 12.26 1.83 9.66
C THR A 319 11.86 3.10 8.91
N ARG A 320 11.62 4.23 9.60
CA ARG A 320 11.30 5.52 8.96
C ARG A 320 12.37 5.90 7.94
N PHE A 321 13.64 5.83 8.34
CA PHE A 321 14.76 6.18 7.46
C PHE A 321 14.84 5.24 6.25
N ALA A 322 14.62 3.94 6.45
CA ALA A 322 14.58 3.00 5.32
C ALA A 322 13.46 3.34 4.33
N VAL A 323 12.24 3.51 4.83
CA VAL A 323 11.05 3.86 4.01
C VAL A 323 11.25 5.16 3.23
N SER A 324 11.95 6.14 3.78
CA SER A 324 12.21 7.42 3.10
C SER A 324 13.08 7.32 1.84
N THR A 325 13.76 6.18 1.64
CA THR A 325 14.57 5.93 0.43
C THR A 325 13.82 5.18 -0.67
N TRP A 326 12.59 4.76 -0.40
CA TRP A 326 11.81 3.93 -1.30
C TRP A 326 10.68 4.73 -1.96
N SER A 327 10.28 4.30 -3.16
CA SER A 327 9.13 4.86 -3.88
C SER A 327 7.79 4.35 -3.33
N VAL A 328 7.62 4.33 -2.01
CA VAL A 328 6.38 3.94 -1.33
C VAL A 328 6.03 4.98 -0.27
N ARG A 329 4.77 5.38 -0.19
CA ARG A 329 4.32 6.36 0.81
C ARG A 329 4.06 5.65 2.15
N PRO A 330 4.32 6.30 3.29
CA PRO A 330 3.98 5.73 4.60
C PRO A 330 2.51 5.29 4.73
N THR A 331 1.57 6.00 4.09
CA THR A 331 0.14 5.68 4.06
C THR A 331 -0.20 4.43 3.24
N GLU A 332 0.75 3.93 2.44
CA GLU A 332 0.60 2.70 1.65
C GLU A 332 1.17 1.48 2.40
N LEU A 333 1.71 1.69 3.60
CA LEU A 333 2.29 0.63 4.41
C LEU A 333 1.29 0.08 5.41
N ALA A 334 1.57 -1.14 5.86
CA ALA A 334 0.84 -1.83 6.90
C ALA A 334 1.79 -2.66 7.75
N LEU A 335 1.33 -3.00 8.96
CA LEU A 335 2.03 -3.94 9.82
C LEU A 335 1.57 -5.36 9.55
N SER A 336 2.53 -6.27 9.49
CA SER A 336 2.32 -7.71 9.48
C SER A 336 3.08 -8.31 10.66
N PHE A 337 2.53 -9.35 11.25
CA PHE A 337 3.07 -10.02 12.43
C PHE A 337 3.26 -11.49 12.12
N GLY A 338 4.41 -12.03 12.48
CA GLY A 338 4.70 -13.43 12.23
C GLY A 338 5.62 -14.00 13.29
N ARG A 339 5.71 -15.33 13.32
CA ARG A 339 6.74 -16.03 14.10
C ARG A 339 7.69 -16.66 13.12
N ASP A 340 8.99 -16.54 13.37
CA ASP A 340 9.95 -17.38 12.65
C ASP A 340 9.73 -18.83 13.07
N HIS A 341 9.69 -19.73 12.08
CA HIS A 341 9.95 -21.13 12.34
C HIS A 341 11.46 -21.30 12.56
N PRO A 342 11.94 -22.12 13.51
CA PRO A 342 13.36 -22.39 13.72
C PRO A 342 14.04 -23.17 12.56
N GLY A 343 13.47 -23.15 11.36
CA GLY A 343 14.04 -23.71 10.14
C GLY A 343 13.17 -23.32 8.95
N GLY A 344 13.59 -22.31 8.19
CA GLY A 344 12.86 -21.93 6.98
C GLY A 344 13.43 -20.68 6.33
N ASP A 345 14.09 -20.90 5.20
CA ASP A 345 14.51 -19.94 4.17
C ASP A 345 13.31 -19.06 3.68
N ALA A 346 12.69 -18.25 4.54
CA ALA A 346 11.62 -17.32 4.16
C ALA A 346 12.16 -16.00 3.57
N ALA A 347 13.29 -16.10 2.86
CA ALA A 347 13.90 -15.04 2.07
C ALA A 347 14.33 -15.56 0.68
N ARG A 348 13.55 -16.48 0.10
CA ARG A 348 13.61 -16.77 -1.35
C ARG A 348 12.43 -16.13 -2.07
#